data_AF-A0A2T4T6X2-F1
#
_entry.id   AF-A0A2T4T6X2-F1
#
_cell.length_a   1.000
_cell.length_b   1.000
_cell.length_c   1.000
_cell.angle_alpha   90.00
_cell.angle_beta   90.00
_cell.angle_gamma   90.00
#
_symmetry.space_group_name_H-M   'P 1'
#
loop_
_entity.id
_entity.type
_entity.pdbx_description
1 polymer ?
#
loop_
_entity_poly.entity_id
_entity_poly.type
_entity_poly.pdbx_seq_one_letter_code
_entity_poly.pdbx_strand_id
1 'polypeptide(L)'
;MKFISDILFWISSGLLVPVVVLLIYFFGRSLLLLGSFFGQYLNMRKESAVEAEQLAEGKSVAAAYARLILENRQSPARMEHFLAEYETYCEKDLSLPNTLIKMGPMLGLMGTLIPMGPALVGLSTGDIATMAYNMQVAFATTVIGLFAAGIGFVTKQAKQRWYKKSLNDLAYLVDLQQEGGEKA
;
A
#
# COMPACT_ATOMS: atom_id res chain seq x y z
N MET A 1 41.05 -15.02 -5.35
CA MET A 1 40.13 -13.89 -5.59
C MET A 1 39.13 -14.17 -6.71
N LYS A 2 39.51 -14.76 -7.86
CA LYS A 2 38.57 -15.16 -8.93
C LYS A 2 37.40 -16.03 -8.46
N PHE A 3 37.66 -17.13 -7.74
CA PHE A 3 36.61 -18.04 -7.27
C PHE A 3 35.51 -17.37 -6.42
N ILE A 4 35.86 -16.45 -5.52
CA ILE A 4 34.89 -15.69 -4.71
C ILE A 4 34.08 -14.74 -5.60
N SER A 5 34.74 -14.05 -6.52
CA SER A 5 34.10 -13.15 -7.47
C SER A 5 33.13 -13.88 -8.41
N ASP A 6 33.51 -15.06 -8.88
CA ASP A 6 32.70 -15.87 -9.80
C ASP A 6 31.45 -16.43 -9.10
N ILE A 7 31.59 -16.87 -7.84
CA ILE A 7 30.46 -17.27 -6.99
C ILE A 7 29.53 -16.10 -6.74
N LEU A 8 30.08 -14.93 -6.37
CA LEU A 8 29.27 -13.74 -6.10
C LEU A 8 28.51 -13.27 -7.36
N PHE A 9 29.14 -13.35 -8.52
CA PHE A 9 28.52 -13.06 -9.80
C PHE A 9 27.37 -14.02 -10.10
N TRP A 10 27.58 -15.33 -9.92
CA TRP A 10 26.55 -16.34 -10.10
C TRP A 10 25.33 -16.13 -9.19
N ILE A 11 25.57 -15.85 -7.91
CA ILE A 11 24.51 -15.58 -6.93
C ILE A 11 23.74 -14.30 -7.32
N SER A 12 24.46 -13.22 -7.64
CA SER A 12 23.86 -11.94 -8.02
C SER A 12 23.01 -12.07 -9.29
N SER A 13 23.58 -12.64 -10.36
CA SER A 13 22.86 -12.85 -11.62
C SER A 13 21.68 -13.80 -11.48
N GLY A 14 21.81 -14.86 -10.66
CA GLY A 14 20.70 -15.76 -10.33
C GLY A 14 19.55 -15.06 -9.60
N LEU A 15 19.85 -14.03 -8.82
CA LEU A 15 18.85 -13.23 -8.11
C LEU A 15 18.10 -12.24 -9.01
N LEU A 16 18.57 -11.99 -10.25
CA LEU A 16 17.90 -11.08 -11.18
C LEU A 16 16.48 -11.55 -11.49
N VAL A 17 16.31 -12.82 -11.84
CA VAL A 17 15.02 -13.41 -12.20
C VAL A 17 13.98 -13.26 -11.08
N PRO A 18 14.24 -13.69 -9.83
CA PRO A 18 13.25 -13.53 -8.75
C PRO A 18 12.98 -12.06 -8.43
N VAL A 19 13.97 -11.16 -8.52
CA VAL A 19 13.75 -9.71 -8.33
C VAL A 19 12.80 -9.15 -9.38
N VAL A 20 13.02 -9.46 -10.66
CA VAL A 20 12.15 -8.99 -11.76
C VAL A 20 10.74 -9.58 -11.64
N VAL A 21 10.60 -10.86 -11.28
CA VAL A 21 9.29 -11.49 -11.04
C VAL A 21 8.53 -10.81 -9.90
N LEU A 22 9.20 -10.57 -8.77
CA LEU A 22 8.61 -9.85 -7.64
C LEU A 22 8.23 -8.42 -8.02
N LEU A 23 9.09 -7.71 -8.78
CA LEU A 23 8.81 -6.37 -9.25
C LEU A 23 7.55 -6.33 -10.12
N ILE A 24 7.43 -7.25 -11.08
CA ILE A 24 6.24 -7.36 -11.95
C ILE A 24 4.99 -7.68 -11.10
N TYR A 25 5.09 -8.57 -10.12
CA TYR A 25 3.99 -8.88 -9.20
C TYR A 25 3.54 -7.64 -8.40
N PHE A 26 4.48 -6.89 -7.81
CA PHE A 26 4.16 -5.65 -7.08
C PHE A 26 3.61 -4.56 -8.00
N PHE A 27 4.11 -4.46 -9.23
CA PHE A 27 3.58 -3.53 -10.23
C PHE A 27 2.15 -3.90 -10.63
N GLY A 28 1.84 -5.17 -10.86
CA GLY A 28 0.46 -5.62 -11.09
C GLY A 28 -0.46 -5.29 -9.91
N ARG A 29 0.02 -5.55 -8.68
CA ARG A 29 -0.70 -5.17 -7.45
C ARG A 29 -0.92 -3.66 -7.32
N SER A 30 0.03 -2.82 -7.73
CA SER A 30 -0.11 -1.37 -7.68
C SER A 30 -1.19 -0.89 -8.66
N LEU A 31 -1.24 -1.44 -9.88
CA LEU A 31 -2.28 -1.12 -10.86
C LEU A 31 -3.69 -1.50 -10.37
N LEU A 32 -3.85 -2.69 -9.78
CA LEU A 32 -5.13 -3.11 -9.19
C LEU A 32 -5.57 -2.18 -8.05
N LEU A 33 -4.63 -1.79 -7.20
CA LEU A 33 -4.87 -0.87 -6.10
C LEU A 33 -5.26 0.52 -6.61
N LEU A 34 -4.61 1.03 -7.66
CA LEU A 34 -4.97 2.28 -8.31
C LEU A 34 -6.40 2.22 -8.86
N GLY A 35 -6.77 1.14 -9.55
CA GLY A 35 -8.14 0.93 -10.04
C GLY A 35 -9.18 0.93 -8.92
N SER A 36 -8.92 0.21 -7.83
CA SER A 36 -9.82 0.18 -6.66
C SER A 36 -9.98 1.54 -5.99
N PHE A 37 -8.90 2.33 -5.93
CA PHE A 37 -8.89 3.66 -5.36
C PHE A 37 -9.74 4.65 -6.19
N PHE A 38 -9.65 4.61 -7.51
CA PHE A 38 -10.47 5.44 -8.39
C PHE A 38 -11.97 5.18 -8.19
N GLY A 39 -12.37 3.92 -8.06
CA GLY A 39 -13.76 3.55 -7.75
C GLY A 39 -14.24 4.13 -6.40
N GLN A 40 -13.38 4.06 -5.38
CA GLN A 40 -13.70 4.58 -4.04
C GLN A 40 -13.75 6.12 -4.01
N TYR A 41 -12.82 6.79 -4.69
CA TYR A 41 -12.77 8.26 -4.81
C TYR A 41 -14.04 8.83 -5.47
N LEU A 42 -14.54 8.17 -6.53
CA LEU A 42 -15.77 8.56 -7.21
C LEU A 42 -17.01 8.40 -6.32
N ASN A 43 -17.07 7.34 -5.51
CA ASN A 43 -18.21 7.07 -4.63
C ASN A 43 -18.28 8.05 -3.45
N MET A 44 -17.13 8.44 -2.88
CA MET A 44 -17.07 9.31 -1.70
C MET A 44 -17.56 10.74 -1.95
N ARG A 45 -17.50 11.22 -3.20
CA ARG A 45 -17.95 12.57 -3.57
C ARG A 45 -19.48 12.72 -3.51
N LYS A 46 -20.24 11.61 -3.50
CA LYS A 46 -21.69 11.60 -3.27
C LYS A 46 -22.08 11.55 -1.78
N GLU A 47 -21.20 11.06 -0.92
CA GLU A 47 -21.51 10.74 0.49
C GLU A 47 -21.10 11.88 1.47
N SER A 48 -20.45 12.95 0.97
CA SER A 48 -19.86 14.02 1.80
C SER A 48 -20.85 15.03 2.40
N ALA A 49 -22.17 14.78 2.33
CA ALA A 49 -23.22 15.67 2.82
C ALA A 49 -24.09 15.05 3.94
N VAL A 50 -23.58 14.02 4.61
CA VAL A 50 -24.41 13.08 5.38
C VAL A 50 -24.00 13.13 6.87
N GLU A 51 -24.96 13.49 7.73
CA GLU A 51 -24.81 13.68 9.19
C GLU A 51 -24.43 12.38 9.92
N ALA A 52 -23.89 12.51 11.14
CA ALA A 52 -23.40 11.40 11.98
C ALA A 52 -24.42 10.26 12.20
N GLU A 53 -25.71 10.54 12.07
CA GLU A 53 -26.80 9.57 12.20
C GLU A 53 -27.07 8.78 10.92
N GLN A 54 -26.82 9.39 9.74
CA GLN A 54 -26.93 8.73 8.44
C GLN A 54 -25.65 7.96 8.04
N LEU A 55 -24.56 8.12 8.82
CA LEU A 55 -23.36 7.29 8.72
C LEU A 55 -23.70 5.81 8.89
N ALA A 56 -24.74 5.48 9.66
CA ALA A 56 -25.26 4.13 9.77
C ALA A 56 -26.00 3.65 8.53
N GLU A 57 -26.50 4.49 7.61
CA GLU A 57 -27.24 4.04 6.42
C GLU A 57 -26.36 3.74 5.20
N GLY A 58 -25.08 4.12 5.25
CA GLY A 58 -24.11 3.86 4.18
C GLY A 58 -23.79 2.37 3.97
N LYS A 59 -23.28 2.04 2.77
CA LYS A 59 -22.75 0.69 2.45
C LYS A 59 -21.25 0.56 2.77
N SER A 60 -20.67 1.55 3.45
CA SER A 60 -19.24 1.58 3.76
C SER A 60 -18.91 0.71 4.98
N VAL A 61 -17.65 0.30 5.11
CA VAL A 61 -17.18 -0.46 6.28
C VAL A 61 -17.35 0.36 7.56
N ALA A 62 -17.10 1.68 7.50
CA ALA A 62 -17.34 2.60 8.62
C ALA A 62 -18.81 2.60 9.07
N ALA A 63 -19.76 2.54 8.13
CA ALA A 63 -21.19 2.45 8.43
C ALA A 63 -21.56 1.16 9.18
N ALA A 64 -20.93 0.04 8.82
CA ALA A 64 -21.14 -1.24 9.50
C ALA A 64 -20.67 -1.16 10.97
N TYR A 65 -19.49 -0.60 11.23
CA TYR A 65 -19.00 -0.40 12.60
C TYR A 65 -19.84 0.62 13.38
N ALA A 66 -20.33 1.69 12.74
CA ALA A 66 -21.27 2.62 13.36
C ALA A 66 -22.54 1.89 13.83
N ARG A 67 -23.15 1.02 13.00
CA ARG A 67 -24.31 0.21 13.40
C ARG A 67 -24.02 -0.68 14.61
N LEU A 68 -22.87 -1.37 14.60
CA LEU A 68 -22.48 -2.26 15.70
C LEU A 68 -22.32 -1.51 17.03
N ILE A 69 -21.76 -0.30 16.99
CA ILE A 69 -21.65 0.60 18.15
C ILE A 69 -23.05 1.03 18.63
N LEU A 70 -23.93 1.43 17.70
CA LEU A 70 -25.29 1.86 18.05
C LEU A 70 -26.19 0.71 18.54
N GLU A 71 -25.92 -0.54 18.17
CA GLU A 71 -26.65 -1.72 18.65
C GLU A 71 -26.17 -2.16 20.06
N ASN A 72 -24.90 -1.91 20.38
CA ASN A 72 -24.28 -2.30 21.65
C ASN A 72 -24.12 -1.13 22.65
N ARG A 73 -24.98 -0.11 22.54
CA ARG A 73 -24.99 1.10 23.40
C ARG A 73 -24.98 0.83 24.90
N GLN A 74 -25.42 -0.35 25.33
CA GLN A 74 -25.53 -0.70 26.75
C GLN A 74 -24.20 -1.10 27.42
N SER A 75 -23.12 -1.30 26.65
CA SER A 75 -21.81 -1.64 27.21
C SER A 75 -20.72 -0.74 26.64
N PRO A 76 -20.18 0.22 27.42
CA PRO A 76 -19.14 1.13 26.95
C PRO A 76 -17.88 0.38 26.50
N ALA A 77 -17.50 -0.68 27.23
CA ALA A 77 -16.38 -1.54 26.88
C ALA A 77 -16.55 -2.23 25.51
N ARG A 78 -17.78 -2.59 25.12
CA ARG A 78 -18.05 -3.24 23.84
C ARG A 78 -18.01 -2.24 22.68
N MET A 79 -18.44 -1.01 22.90
CA MET A 79 -18.32 0.08 21.92
C MET A 79 -16.86 0.43 21.63
N GLU A 80 -16.04 0.57 22.67
CA GLU A 80 -14.59 0.79 22.53
C GLU A 80 -13.89 -0.35 21.79
N HIS A 81 -14.29 -1.61 22.07
CA HIS A 81 -13.75 -2.76 21.34
C HIS A 81 -14.02 -2.67 19.82
N PHE A 82 -15.24 -2.29 19.41
CA PHE A 82 -15.55 -2.12 17.98
C PHE A 82 -14.81 -0.95 17.33
N LEU A 83 -14.59 0.15 18.07
CA LEU A 83 -13.76 1.27 17.61
C LEU A 83 -12.32 0.82 17.35
N ALA A 84 -11.72 0.07 18.29
CA ALA A 84 -10.37 -0.48 18.17
C ALA A 84 -10.26 -1.50 17.02
N GLU A 85 -11.30 -2.30 16.79
CA GLU A 85 -11.35 -3.23 15.66
C GLU A 85 -11.39 -2.49 14.32
N TYR A 86 -12.14 -1.39 14.22
CA TYR A 86 -12.15 -0.54 13.05
C TYR A 86 -10.80 0.16 12.80
N GLU A 87 -10.12 0.61 13.86
CA GLU A 87 -8.76 1.15 13.77
C GLU A 87 -7.78 0.11 13.21
N THR A 88 -7.82 -1.11 13.75
CA THR A 88 -7.02 -2.25 13.28
C THR A 88 -7.30 -2.57 11.80
N TYR A 89 -8.57 -2.51 11.39
CA TYR A 89 -8.95 -2.68 9.99
C TYR A 89 -8.33 -1.61 9.09
N CYS A 90 -8.38 -0.33 9.50
CA CYS A 90 -7.80 0.79 8.76
C CYS A 90 -6.28 0.62 8.59
N GLU A 91 -5.58 0.21 9.65
CA GLU A 91 -4.14 -0.06 9.58
C GLU A 91 -3.81 -1.21 8.62
N LYS A 92 -4.58 -2.30 8.69
CA LYS A 92 -4.41 -3.46 7.81
C LYS A 92 -4.63 -3.11 6.35
N ASP A 93 -5.64 -2.30 6.03
CA ASP A 93 -5.88 -1.87 4.65
C ASP A 93 -4.75 -0.97 4.11
N LEU A 94 -4.15 -0.12 4.96
CA LEU A 94 -2.98 0.70 4.61
C LEU A 94 -1.68 -0.09 4.45
N SER A 95 -1.62 -1.36 4.85
CA SER A 95 -0.42 -2.21 4.79
C SER A 95 0.08 -2.47 3.35
N LEU A 96 -0.83 -2.66 2.40
CA LEU A 96 -0.48 -2.90 1.00
C LEU A 96 0.14 -1.62 0.36
N PRO A 97 -0.51 -0.43 0.40
CA PRO A 97 0.12 0.81 -0.04
C PRO A 97 1.50 1.04 0.59
N ASN A 98 1.63 0.78 1.90
CA ASN A 98 2.90 0.89 2.62
C ASN A 98 3.98 -0.06 2.08
N THR A 99 3.62 -1.30 1.82
CA THR A 99 4.53 -2.29 1.26
C THR A 99 5.01 -1.87 -0.13
N LEU A 100 4.12 -1.34 -0.98
CA LEU A 100 4.50 -0.84 -2.32
C LEU A 100 5.49 0.32 -2.26
N ILE A 101 5.30 1.27 -1.35
CA ILE A 101 6.21 2.42 -1.17
C ILE A 101 7.63 1.96 -0.83
N LYS A 102 7.77 0.89 -0.04
CA LYS A 102 9.08 0.39 0.40
C LYS A 102 9.68 -0.60 -0.60
N MET A 103 8.92 -1.59 -1.03
CA MET A 103 9.40 -2.69 -1.86
C MET A 103 9.62 -2.27 -3.32
N GLY A 104 8.79 -1.37 -3.85
CA GLY A 104 8.90 -0.90 -5.24
C GLY A 104 10.30 -0.34 -5.56
N PRO A 105 10.78 0.69 -4.83
CA PRO A 105 12.10 1.27 -5.09
C PRO A 105 13.24 0.30 -4.75
N MET A 106 13.11 -0.52 -3.71
CA MET A 106 14.13 -1.52 -3.34
C MET A 106 14.34 -2.55 -4.46
N LEU A 107 13.25 -3.12 -4.99
CA LEU A 107 13.32 -4.08 -6.09
C LEU A 107 13.80 -3.42 -7.39
N GLY A 108 13.39 -2.18 -7.67
CA GLY A 108 13.87 -1.42 -8.84
C GLY A 108 15.36 -1.10 -8.76
N LEU A 109 15.87 -0.78 -7.56
CA LEU A 109 17.30 -0.55 -7.31
C LEU A 109 18.11 -1.84 -7.41
N MET A 110 17.64 -2.96 -6.86
CA MET A 110 18.27 -4.26 -7.10
C MET A 110 18.28 -4.63 -8.59
N GLY A 111 17.19 -4.33 -9.30
CA GLY A 111 17.06 -4.52 -10.73
C GLY A 111 18.05 -3.72 -11.57
N THR A 112 18.63 -2.62 -11.06
CA THR A 112 19.73 -1.90 -11.73
C THR A 112 21.11 -2.40 -11.32
N LEU A 113 21.31 -2.69 -10.04
CA LEU A 113 22.62 -3.09 -9.51
C LEU A 113 23.08 -4.46 -10.03
N ILE A 114 22.16 -5.40 -10.21
CA ILE A 114 22.49 -6.77 -10.67
C ILE A 114 23.01 -6.79 -12.13
N PRO A 115 22.29 -6.25 -13.13
CA PRO A 115 22.73 -6.27 -14.53
C PRO A 115 23.90 -5.32 -14.82
N MET A 116 24.22 -4.38 -13.93
CA MET A 116 25.40 -3.51 -14.09
C MET A 116 26.72 -4.29 -14.10
N GLY A 117 26.82 -5.40 -13.37
CA GLY A 117 28.00 -6.27 -13.41
C GLY A 117 28.28 -6.81 -14.82
N PRO A 118 27.33 -7.58 -15.41
CA PRO A 118 27.43 -8.03 -16.81
C PRO A 118 27.65 -6.90 -17.82
N ALA A 119 26.99 -5.76 -17.65
CA ALA A 119 27.12 -4.61 -18.55
C ALA A 119 28.53 -4.03 -18.58
N LEU A 120 29.18 -3.86 -17.42
CA LEU A 120 30.56 -3.36 -17.33
C LEU A 120 31.57 -4.36 -17.91
N VAL A 121 31.33 -5.66 -17.74
CA VAL A 121 32.14 -6.71 -18.37
C VAL A 121 32.00 -6.65 -19.90
N GLY A 122 30.78 -6.54 -20.41
CA GLY A 122 30.51 -6.37 -21.85
C GLY A 122 31.24 -5.16 -22.44
N LEU A 123 31.20 -4.02 -21.73
CA LEU A 123 31.94 -2.81 -22.11
C LEU A 123 33.45 -3.05 -22.18
N SER A 124 34.04 -3.75 -21.19
CA SER A 124 35.47 -4.06 -21.18
C SER A 124 35.91 -4.95 -22.35
N THR A 125 35.00 -5.74 -22.90
CA THR A 125 35.23 -6.62 -24.06
C THR A 125 34.87 -5.97 -25.41
N GLY A 126 34.36 -4.73 -25.41
CA GLY A 126 33.90 -4.04 -26.62
C GLY A 126 32.52 -4.47 -27.13
N ASP A 127 31.78 -5.28 -26.37
CA ASP A 127 30.42 -5.71 -26.71
C ASP A 127 29.38 -4.67 -26.23
N ILE A 128 29.16 -3.68 -27.09
CA ILE A 128 28.22 -2.58 -26.84
C ILE A 128 26.76 -3.08 -26.90
N ALA A 129 26.47 -4.15 -27.65
CA ALA A 129 25.12 -4.68 -27.78
C ALA A 129 24.64 -5.30 -26.47
N THR A 130 25.47 -6.16 -25.87
CA THR A 130 25.17 -6.77 -24.56
C THR A 130 25.15 -5.73 -23.44
N MET A 131 26.01 -4.71 -23.51
CA MET A 131 25.97 -3.58 -22.58
C MET A 131 24.63 -2.84 -22.66
N ALA A 132 24.18 -2.47 -23.87
CA ALA A 132 22.95 -1.71 -24.08
C ALA A 132 21.71 -2.47 -23.58
N TYR A 133 21.63 -3.78 -23.85
CA TYR A 133 20.51 -4.61 -23.39
C TYR A 133 20.41 -4.66 -21.86
N ASN A 134 21.52 -4.92 -21.18
CA ASN A 134 21.54 -4.98 -19.71
C ASN A 134 21.22 -3.64 -19.06
N MET A 135 21.66 -2.52 -19.66
CA MET A 135 21.28 -1.17 -19.22
C MET A 135 19.78 -0.88 -19.44
N GLN A 136 19.19 -1.33 -20.55
CA GLN A 136 17.77 -1.14 -20.80
C GLN A 136 16.92 -1.83 -19.72
N VAL A 137 17.26 -3.08 -19.38
CA VAL A 137 16.60 -3.83 -18.30
C VAL A 137 16.79 -3.10 -16.97
N ALA A 138 18.01 -2.64 -16.67
CA ALA A 138 18.31 -1.87 -15.47
C ALA A 138 17.38 -0.64 -15.35
N PHE A 139 17.35 0.22 -16.37
CA PHE A 139 16.52 1.44 -16.33
C PHE A 139 15.03 1.14 -16.22
N ALA A 140 14.54 0.16 -16.98
CA ALA A 140 13.13 -0.23 -16.96
C ALA A 140 12.69 -0.68 -15.54
N THR A 141 13.50 -1.49 -14.86
CA THR A 141 13.15 -1.98 -13.51
C THR A 141 13.05 -0.85 -12.48
N THR A 142 13.91 0.17 -12.57
CA THR A 142 13.83 1.34 -11.68
C THR A 142 12.60 2.19 -11.96
N VAL A 143 12.29 2.46 -13.24
CA VAL A 143 11.09 3.23 -13.60
C VAL A 143 9.83 2.53 -13.08
N ILE A 144 9.72 1.21 -13.28
CA ILE A 144 8.60 0.40 -12.79
C ILE A 144 8.53 0.41 -11.26
N GLY A 145 9.67 0.24 -10.58
CA GLY A 145 9.76 0.22 -9.12
C GLY A 145 9.33 1.54 -8.47
N LEU A 146 9.82 2.68 -9.00
CA LEU A 146 9.44 4.01 -8.54
C LEU A 146 7.97 4.33 -8.84
N PHE A 147 7.47 3.93 -10.00
CA PHE A 147 6.07 4.14 -10.35
C PHE A 147 5.13 3.37 -9.41
N ALA A 148 5.42 2.10 -9.12
CA ALA A 148 4.65 1.30 -8.16
C ALA A 148 4.66 1.94 -6.75
N ALA A 149 5.80 2.49 -6.32
CA ALA A 149 5.93 3.21 -5.06
C ALA A 149 5.09 4.50 -5.05
N GLY A 150 5.11 5.25 -6.15
CA GLY A 150 4.32 6.47 -6.32
C GLY A 150 2.82 6.21 -6.19
N ILE A 151 2.33 5.13 -6.81
CA ILE A 151 0.93 4.70 -6.65
C ILE A 151 0.61 4.39 -5.19
N GLY A 152 1.48 3.62 -4.52
CA GLY A 152 1.34 3.30 -3.11
C GLY A 152 1.28 4.56 -2.24
N PHE A 153 2.13 5.56 -2.51
CA PHE A 153 2.18 6.83 -1.80
C PHE A 153 0.89 7.64 -1.95
N VAL A 154 0.43 7.85 -3.18
CA VAL A 154 -0.79 8.63 -3.45
C VAL A 154 -2.01 7.97 -2.80
N THR A 155 -2.13 6.64 -2.96
CA THR A 155 -3.26 5.89 -2.40
C THR A 155 -3.24 5.90 -0.88
N LYS A 156 -2.06 5.70 -0.27
CA LYS A 156 -1.90 5.81 1.19
C LYS A 156 -2.33 7.19 1.68
N GLN A 157 -1.85 8.25 1.04
CA GLN A 157 -2.13 9.62 1.47
C GLN A 157 -3.64 9.91 1.46
N ALA A 158 -4.34 9.49 0.41
CA ALA A 158 -5.78 9.68 0.30
C ALA A 158 -6.57 8.84 1.30
N LYS A 159 -6.29 7.52 1.38
CA LYS A 159 -6.97 6.63 2.34
C LYS A 159 -6.74 7.04 3.79
N GLN A 160 -5.52 7.44 4.14
CA GLN A 160 -5.20 7.86 5.50
C GLN A 160 -5.99 9.11 5.93
N ARG A 161 -6.25 10.05 5.01
CA ARG A 161 -7.13 11.21 5.30
C ARG A 161 -8.56 10.78 5.58
N TRP A 162 -9.09 9.82 4.82
CA TRP A 162 -10.45 9.31 5.01
C TRP A 162 -10.61 8.49 6.29
N TYR A 163 -9.71 7.55 6.54
CA TYR A 163 -9.76 6.72 7.75
C TYR A 163 -9.63 7.53 9.03
N LYS A 164 -8.79 8.57 9.04
CA LYS A 164 -8.73 9.51 10.17
C LYS A 164 -10.07 10.22 10.41
N LYS A 165 -10.74 10.68 9.35
CA LYS A 165 -12.05 11.31 9.48
C LYS A 165 -13.08 10.33 10.06
N SER A 166 -13.20 9.14 9.46
CA SER A 166 -14.15 8.12 9.93
C SER A 166 -13.88 7.63 11.35
N LEU A 167 -12.61 7.50 11.76
CA LEU A 167 -12.25 7.16 13.15
C LEU A 167 -12.70 8.25 14.12
N ASN A 168 -12.47 9.53 13.79
CA ASN A 168 -12.93 10.64 14.62
C ASN A 168 -14.46 10.68 14.72
N ASP A 169 -15.16 10.44 13.61
CA ASP A 169 -16.63 10.42 13.59
C ASP A 169 -17.17 9.27 14.45
N LEU A 170 -16.56 8.08 14.38
CA LEU A 170 -16.95 6.93 15.22
C LEU A 170 -16.60 7.13 16.70
N ALA A 171 -15.44 7.70 17.01
CA ALA A 171 -15.06 8.03 18.38
C ALA A 171 -16.04 9.04 18.99
N TYR A 172 -16.40 10.09 18.24
CA TYR A 172 -17.42 11.05 18.66
C TYR A 172 -18.78 10.40 18.91
N LEU A 173 -19.19 9.42 18.09
CA LEU A 173 -20.40 8.65 18.33
C LEU A 173 -20.33 7.84 19.63
N VAL A 174 -19.19 7.23 19.94
CA VAL A 174 -18.98 6.49 21.19
C VAL A 174 -19.14 7.42 22.40
N ASP A 175 -18.47 8.59 22.38
CA ASP A 175 -18.52 9.58 23.45
C ASP A 175 -19.96 10.09 23.69
N LEU A 176 -20.71 10.41 22.62
CA LEU A 176 -22.10 10.84 22.72
C LEU A 176 -23.00 9.79 23.40
N GLN A 177 -22.78 8.50 23.14
CA GLN A 177 -23.57 7.43 23.76
C GLN A 177 -23.21 7.24 25.24
N GLN A 178 -21.95 7.46 25.61
CA GLN A 178 -21.52 7.41 27.01
C GLN A 178 -22.15 8.57 27.81
N GLU A 179 -22.11 9.80 27.29
CA GLU A 179 -22.73 10.97 27.95
C GLU A 179 -24.26 10.86 28.06
N GLY A 180 -24.92 10.24 27.08
CA GLY A 180 -26.37 9.99 27.10
C GLY A 180 -26.78 8.90 28.11
N GLY A 181 -25.91 7.92 28.36
CA GLY A 181 -26.14 6.85 29.33
C GLY A 181 -25.97 7.26 30.79
N GLU A 182 -25.21 8.32 31.07
CA GLU A 182 -25.04 8.86 32.44
C GLU A 182 -26.22 9.74 32.90
N LYS A 183 -27.09 10.16 31.99
CA LYS A 183 -28.23 11.05 32.26
C LYS A 183 -29.61 10.35 32.35
N ALA A 184 -29.65 9.02 32.24
CA ALA A 184 -30.86 8.19 32.33
C ALA A 184 -30.84 7.31 33.58
#